data_AF-A0A965GT03-F1
#
_entry.id   AF-A0A965GT03-F1
#
_cell.length_a   1.000
_cell.length_b   1.000
_cell.length_c   1.000
_cell.angle_alpha   90.00
_cell.angle_beta   90.00
_cell.angle_gamma   90.00
#
_symmetry.space_group_name_H-M   'P 1'
#
loop_
_entity.id
_entity.type
_entity.pdbx_description
1 polymer ?
#
loop_
_entity_poly.entity_id
_entity_poly.type
_entity_poly.pdbx_seq_one_letter_code
_entity_poly.pdbx_strand_id
1 'polypeptide(L)'
;SVVPKMPTNLGLVGQDYWTVLWTGGRRHLSELHDAPLMNRLCRNFDKIYELENWLGTDVTNRWYTSPNGQVVTHPAVKQIEQMDAQNTAWLSLLGFTPSDRARLGLAEIRVANELDAYRQRKSNVVDAEVVPN
;
A
#
# COMPACT_ATOMS: atom_id res chain seq x y z
N SER A 1 -4.33 -2.39 18.50
CA SER A 1 -4.58 -1.48 17.36
C SER A 1 -5.55 -2.18 16.44
N VAL A 2 -6.68 -1.55 16.13
CA VAL A 2 -7.83 -2.17 15.45
C VAL A 2 -7.71 -1.81 13.96
N VAL A 3 -7.95 -2.78 13.06
CA VAL A 3 -8.02 -2.50 11.61
C VAL A 3 -9.14 -1.46 11.37
N PRO A 4 -8.94 -0.44 10.52
CA PRO A 4 -9.94 0.61 10.36
C PRO A 4 -11.25 0.05 9.81
N LYS A 5 -12.36 0.73 10.10
CA LYS A 5 -13.68 0.30 9.65
C LYS A 5 -13.68 0.13 8.12
N MET A 6 -13.98 -1.10 7.71
CA MET A 6 -13.97 -1.47 6.31
C MET A 6 -15.07 -0.75 5.52
N PRO A 7 -14.77 -0.22 4.31
CA PRO A 7 -15.77 0.34 3.42
C PRO A 7 -16.77 -0.72 2.96
N THR A 8 -18.04 -0.34 2.81
CA THR A 8 -19.12 -1.26 2.40
C THR A 8 -19.12 -1.59 0.90
N ASN A 9 -18.26 -0.93 0.12
CA ASN A 9 -18.19 -1.06 -1.33
C ASN A 9 -17.05 -1.97 -1.82
N LEU A 10 -16.52 -2.82 -0.94
CA LEU A 10 -15.50 -3.83 -1.25
C LEU A 10 -16.16 -5.21 -1.47
N GLY A 11 -15.73 -5.89 -2.52
CA GLY A 11 -15.98 -7.32 -2.73
C GLY A 11 -15.09 -8.17 -1.81
N LEU A 12 -15.29 -9.49 -1.81
CA LEU A 12 -14.59 -10.40 -0.88
C LEU A 12 -13.06 -10.26 -0.96
N VAL A 13 -12.52 -10.19 -2.18
CA VAL A 13 -11.08 -10.06 -2.40
C VAL A 13 -10.56 -8.72 -1.85
N GLY A 14 -11.24 -7.62 -2.13
CA GLY A 14 -10.90 -6.31 -1.60
C GLY A 14 -10.97 -6.24 -0.08
N GLN A 15 -11.92 -6.94 0.56
CA GLN A 15 -12.03 -7.03 2.02
C GLN A 15 -10.85 -7.77 2.64
N ASP A 16 -10.42 -8.87 2.02
CA ASP A 16 -9.23 -9.62 2.45
C ASP A 16 -7.97 -8.75 2.35
N TYR A 17 -7.77 -8.08 1.20
CA TYR A 17 -6.65 -7.17 1.01
C TYR A 17 -6.68 -5.98 1.97
N TRP A 18 -7.85 -5.41 2.26
CA TRP A 18 -7.99 -4.33 3.26
C TRP A 18 -7.43 -4.77 4.61
N THR A 19 -7.84 -5.96 5.06
CA THR A 19 -7.39 -6.52 6.34
C THR A 19 -5.89 -6.76 6.35
N VAL A 20 -5.36 -7.41 5.31
CA VAL A 20 -3.94 -7.75 5.20
C VAL A 20 -3.06 -6.50 5.13
N LEU A 21 -3.42 -5.53 4.29
CA LEU A 21 -2.62 -4.33 4.07
C LEU A 21 -2.64 -3.40 5.29
N TRP A 22 -3.80 -3.14 5.90
CA TRP A 22 -3.84 -2.35 7.14
C TRP A 22 -3.08 -3.02 8.29
N THR A 23 -3.13 -4.34 8.39
CA THR A 23 -2.36 -5.08 9.38
C THR A 23 -0.85 -4.96 9.12
N GLY A 24 -0.43 -5.10 7.86
CA GLY A 24 0.98 -4.99 7.45
C GLY A 24 1.54 -3.56 7.55
N GLY A 25 0.72 -2.56 7.26
CA GLY A 25 1.09 -1.13 7.28
C GLY A 25 0.85 -0.43 8.61
N ARG A 26 0.48 -1.16 9.67
CA ARG A 26 0.08 -0.62 10.98
C ARG A 26 1.06 0.36 11.63
N ARG A 27 2.34 0.34 11.22
CA ARG A 27 3.39 1.18 11.81
C ARG A 27 3.46 2.57 11.18
N HIS A 28 3.10 2.70 9.91
CA HIS A 28 3.33 3.93 9.15
C HIS A 28 2.10 4.48 8.46
N LEU A 29 1.03 3.69 8.31
CA LEU A 29 -0.21 4.16 7.71
C LEU A 29 -1.07 4.96 8.69
N SER A 30 -1.69 6.01 8.18
CA SER A 30 -2.70 6.83 8.85
C SER A 30 -4.09 6.50 8.31
N GLU A 31 -5.01 6.15 9.20
CA GLU A 31 -6.42 5.91 8.83
C GLU A 31 -7.06 7.13 8.16
N LEU A 32 -6.69 8.33 8.59
CA LEU A 32 -7.26 9.57 8.08
C LEU A 32 -6.76 9.89 6.66
N HIS A 33 -5.48 9.65 6.39
CA HIS A 33 -4.83 10.09 5.15
C HIS A 33 -4.73 8.99 4.09
N ASP A 34 -4.51 7.75 4.50
CA ASP A 34 -4.23 6.64 3.58
C ASP A 34 -5.48 5.83 3.22
N ALA A 35 -6.56 5.92 4.02
CA ALA A 35 -7.79 5.16 3.75
C ALA A 35 -8.42 5.39 2.38
N PRO A 36 -8.46 6.60 1.80
CA PRO A 36 -8.99 6.79 0.45
C PRO A 36 -8.19 6.02 -0.60
N LEU A 37 -6.86 6.07 -0.53
CA LEU A 37 -5.98 5.38 -1.48
C LEU A 37 -5.99 3.87 -1.26
N MET A 38 -6.00 3.43 0.01
CA MET A 38 -6.15 2.03 0.38
C MET A 38 -7.47 1.44 -0.13
N ASN A 39 -8.58 2.16 0.04
CA ASN A 39 -9.88 1.73 -0.49
C ASN A 39 -9.82 1.59 -2.01
N ARG A 40 -9.22 2.58 -2.70
CA ARG A 40 -9.05 2.52 -4.15
C ARG A 40 -8.24 1.31 -4.61
N LEU A 41 -7.15 1.00 -3.92
CA LEU A 41 -6.32 -0.17 -4.16
C LEU A 41 -7.11 -1.48 -3.97
N CYS A 42 -7.81 -1.62 -2.84
CA CYS A 42 -8.61 -2.82 -2.55
C CYS A 42 -9.73 -3.04 -3.59
N ARG A 43 -10.43 -1.98 -3.99
CA ARG A 43 -11.43 -2.04 -5.08
C ARG A 43 -10.84 -2.41 -6.43
N ASN A 44 -9.56 -2.14 -6.66
CA ASN A 44 -8.90 -2.48 -7.90
C ASN A 44 -8.55 -3.97 -7.94
N PHE A 45 -8.17 -4.56 -6.80
CA PHE A 45 -8.05 -6.01 -6.66
C PHE A 45 -9.39 -6.74 -6.88
N ASP A 46 -10.50 -6.21 -6.36
CA ASP A 46 -11.83 -6.74 -6.66
C ASP A 46 -12.11 -6.80 -8.17
N LYS A 47 -11.79 -5.73 -8.90
CA LYS A 47 -12.01 -5.65 -10.36
C LYS A 47 -11.10 -6.57 -11.16
N ILE A 48 -9.84 -6.70 -10.74
CA ILE A 48 -8.92 -7.66 -11.36
C ILE A 48 -9.50 -9.07 -11.20
N TYR A 49 -9.88 -9.44 -9.97
CA TYR A 49 -10.47 -10.74 -9.69
C TYR A 49 -11.75 -11.00 -10.51
N GLU A 50 -12.62 -9.99 -10.65
CA GLU A 50 -13.82 -10.09 -11.49
C GLU A 50 -13.47 -10.38 -12.96
N LEU A 51 -12.49 -9.66 -13.54
CA LEU A 51 -12.06 -9.87 -14.92
C LEU A 51 -11.34 -11.19 -15.12
N GLU A 52 -10.50 -11.61 -14.17
CA GLU A 52 -9.82 -12.91 -14.19
C GLU A 52 -10.83 -14.06 -14.14
N ASN A 53 -11.83 -13.96 -13.27
CA ASN A 53 -12.89 -14.96 -13.18
C ASN A 53 -13.78 -14.98 -14.44
N TRP A 54 -14.03 -13.82 -15.06
CA TRP A 54 -14.74 -13.72 -16.32
C TRP A 54 -13.96 -14.32 -17.50
N LEU A 55 -12.65 -14.07 -17.58
CA LEU A 55 -11.76 -14.72 -18.55
C LEU A 55 -11.69 -16.24 -18.32
N GLY A 56 -11.83 -16.67 -17.07
CA GLY A 56 -11.81 -18.06 -16.68
C GLY A 56 -10.41 -18.68 -16.81
N THR A 57 -10.36 -20.01 -16.72
CA THR A 57 -9.11 -20.77 -16.71
C THR A 57 -8.62 -21.16 -18.10
N ASP A 58 -9.49 -21.13 -19.11
CA ASP A 58 -9.09 -21.44 -20.48
C ASP A 58 -8.25 -20.29 -21.03
N VAL A 59 -7.00 -20.60 -21.38
CA VAL A 59 -6.07 -19.61 -21.92
C VAL A 59 -6.60 -18.99 -23.21
N THR A 60 -7.38 -19.73 -24.01
CA THR A 60 -7.89 -19.27 -25.30
C THR A 60 -8.81 -18.04 -25.18
N ASN A 61 -9.48 -17.87 -24.04
CA ASN A 61 -10.33 -16.69 -23.75
C ASN A 61 -9.56 -15.38 -23.68
N ARG A 62 -8.21 -15.43 -23.61
CA ARG A 62 -7.34 -14.25 -23.63
C ARG A 62 -7.21 -13.62 -25.01
N TRP A 63 -7.72 -14.26 -26.05
CA TRP A 63 -7.71 -13.75 -27.43
C TRP A 63 -9.13 -13.68 -28.00
N TYR A 64 -9.33 -12.78 -28.96
CA TYR A 64 -10.56 -12.72 -29.75
C TYR A 64 -10.26 -12.38 -31.19
N THR A 65 -11.15 -12.83 -32.09
CA THR A 65 -11.10 -12.44 -33.50
C THR A 65 -11.76 -11.08 -33.64
N SER A 66 -10.97 -10.07 -33.99
CA SER A 66 -11.48 -8.73 -34.23
C SER A 66 -12.29 -8.66 -35.55
N PRO A 67 -13.07 -7.60 -35.78
CA PRO A 67 -13.94 -7.50 -36.97
C PRO A 67 -13.22 -7.61 -38.32
N ASN A 68 -11.89 -7.40 -38.37
CA ASN A 68 -11.09 -7.53 -39.59
C ASN A 68 -10.52 -8.95 -39.80
N GLY A 69 -10.88 -9.92 -38.94
CA GLY A 69 -10.40 -11.30 -39.00
C GLY A 69 -9.06 -11.55 -38.29
N GLN A 70 -8.42 -10.54 -37.71
CA GLN A 70 -7.17 -10.70 -36.95
C GLN A 70 -7.47 -11.19 -35.53
N VAL A 71 -6.70 -12.19 -35.09
CA VAL A 71 -6.68 -12.64 -33.69
C VAL A 71 -5.81 -11.67 -32.88
N VAL A 72 -6.41 -11.06 -31.86
CA VAL A 72 -5.74 -10.08 -31.00
C VAL A 72 -6.05 -10.36 -29.53
N THR A 73 -5.25 -9.81 -28.62
CA THR A 73 -5.46 -9.94 -27.17
C THR A 73 -6.78 -9.29 -26.74
N HIS A 74 -7.55 -9.99 -25.91
CA HIS A 74 -8.80 -9.49 -25.37
C HIS A 74 -8.58 -8.22 -24.52
N PRO A 75 -9.42 -7.17 -24.65
CA PRO A 75 -9.24 -5.92 -23.90
C PRO A 75 -9.17 -6.11 -22.38
N ALA A 76 -9.87 -7.11 -21.83
CA ALA A 76 -9.81 -7.44 -20.40
C ALA A 76 -8.39 -7.75 -19.91
N VAL A 77 -7.58 -8.44 -20.71
CA VAL A 77 -6.18 -8.76 -20.37
C VAL A 77 -5.37 -7.47 -20.22
N LYS A 78 -5.51 -6.55 -21.18
CA LYS A 78 -4.84 -5.24 -21.12
C LYS A 78 -5.32 -4.39 -19.93
N GLN A 79 -6.61 -4.47 -19.59
CA GLN A 79 -7.15 -3.78 -18.42
C GLN A 79 -6.57 -4.32 -17.12
N ILE A 80 -6.43 -5.64 -16.98
CA ILE A 80 -5.77 -6.28 -15.84
C ILE A 80 -4.33 -5.79 -15.72
N GLU A 81 -3.54 -5.88 -16.79
CA GLU A 81 -2.14 -5.44 -16.81
C GLU A 81 -1.99 -3.96 -16.39
N GLN A 82 -2.87 -3.08 -16.87
CA GLN A 82 -2.90 -1.67 -16.49
C GLN A 82 -3.26 -1.48 -15.00
N MET A 83 -4.22 -2.24 -14.50
CA MET A 83 -4.62 -2.21 -13.10
C MET A 83 -3.52 -2.73 -12.18
N ASP A 84 -2.77 -3.75 -12.57
CA ASP A 84 -1.63 -4.28 -11.81
C ASP A 84 -0.46 -3.28 -11.74
N ALA A 85 -0.15 -2.62 -12.86
CA ALA A 85 0.82 -1.54 -12.87
C ALA A 85 0.39 -0.40 -11.92
N GLN A 86 -0.89 -0.03 -11.94
CA GLN A 86 -1.44 0.99 -11.05
C GLN A 86 -1.42 0.57 -9.58
N ASN A 87 -1.70 -0.72 -9.28
CA ASN A 87 -1.61 -1.28 -7.94
C ASN A 87 -0.18 -1.21 -7.40
N THR A 88 0.81 -1.54 -8.24
CA THR A 88 2.23 -1.44 -7.87
C THR A 88 2.61 0.01 -7.51
N ALA A 89 2.13 0.99 -8.28
CA ALA A 89 2.35 2.40 -7.98
C ALA A 89 1.70 2.82 -6.64
N TRP A 90 0.46 2.42 -6.39
CA TRP A 90 -0.23 2.74 -5.13
C TRP A 90 0.40 2.03 -3.93
N LEU A 91 0.83 0.77 -4.07
CA LEU A 91 1.58 0.06 -3.02
C LEU A 91 2.87 0.79 -2.65
N SER A 92 3.57 1.38 -3.62
CA SER A 92 4.75 2.20 -3.33
C SER A 92 4.40 3.51 -2.63
N LEU A 93 3.36 4.22 -3.07
CA LEU A 93 2.89 5.44 -2.39
C LEU A 93 2.48 5.17 -0.92
N LEU A 94 1.92 3.99 -0.66
CA LEU A 94 1.54 3.52 0.68
C LEU A 94 2.70 2.88 1.46
N GLY A 95 3.92 2.87 0.92
CA GLY A 95 5.11 2.39 1.61
C GLY A 95 5.23 0.86 1.77
N PHE A 96 4.54 0.09 0.93
CA PHE A 96 4.55 -1.38 1.01
C PHE A 96 5.70 -2.06 0.26
N THR A 97 6.45 -1.35 -0.58
CA THR A 97 7.59 -1.97 -1.27
C THR A 97 8.76 -2.23 -0.30
N PRO A 98 9.60 -3.24 -0.55
CA PRO A 98 10.80 -3.48 0.27
C PRO A 98 11.69 -2.25 0.39
N SER A 99 11.86 -1.49 -0.70
CA SER A 99 12.64 -0.25 -0.74
C SER A 99 12.04 0.84 0.15
N ASP A 100 10.71 0.99 0.12
CA ASP A 100 10.03 1.98 0.97
C ASP A 100 10.12 1.59 2.45
N ARG A 101 9.97 0.30 2.79
CA ARG A 101 10.15 -0.19 4.16
C ARG A 101 11.58 0.05 4.68
N ALA A 102 12.59 -0.19 3.85
CA ALA A 102 13.97 0.11 4.21
C ALA A 102 14.17 1.62 4.47
N ARG A 103 13.58 2.47 3.63
CA ARG A 103 13.64 3.94 3.78
C ARG A 103 12.95 4.42 5.06
N LEU A 104 11.77 3.88 5.38
CA LEU A 104 11.05 4.19 6.62
C LEU A 104 11.88 3.79 7.85
N GLY A 105 12.47 2.59 7.85
CA GLY A 105 13.33 2.15 8.95
C GLY A 105 14.56 3.06 9.15
N LEU A 106 15.20 3.51 8.06
CA LEU A 106 16.30 4.47 8.13
C LEU A 106 15.87 5.83 8.69
N ALA A 107 14.67 6.30 8.33
CA ALA A 107 14.11 7.53 8.86
C ALA A 107 13.81 7.43 10.36
N GLU A 108 13.23 6.31 10.82
CA GLU A 108 12.97 6.04 12.24
C GLU A 108 14.28 6.07 13.07
N ILE A 109 15.34 5.42 12.57
CA ILE A 109 16.66 5.40 13.25
C ILE A 109 17.24 6.82 13.36
N ARG A 110 17.15 7.61 12.29
CA ARG A 110 17.67 8.98 12.30
C ARG A 110 16.94 9.86 13.31
N VAL A 111 15.60 9.77 13.36
CA VAL A 111 14.79 10.54 14.31
C VAL A 111 15.13 10.16 15.75
N ALA A 112 15.31 8.87 16.05
CA ALA A 112 15.72 8.42 17.38
C ALA A 112 17.07 9.02 17.79
N ASN A 113 18.06 8.99 16.90
CA ASN A 113 19.39 9.55 17.16
C ASN A 113 19.34 11.08 17.41
N GLU A 114 18.55 11.82 16.63
CA GLU A 114 18.39 13.27 16.81
C GLU A 114 17.68 13.60 18.14
N LEU A 115 16.69 12.80 18.54
CA LEU A 115 16.01 12.94 19.83
C LEU A 115 16.95 12.68 21.01
N ASP A 116 17.77 11.64 20.92
CA ASP A 116 18.73 11.27 21.97
C ASP A 116 19.82 12.33 22.10
N ALA A 117 20.34 12.85 20.97
CA ALA A 117 21.26 13.98 20.97
C ALA A 117 20.65 15.24 21.61
N TYR A 118 19.36 15.51 21.36
CA TYR A 118 18.65 16.63 22.00
C TYR A 118 18.48 16.44 23.51
N ARG A 119 18.12 15.23 23.95
CA ARG A 119 18.00 14.88 25.38
C ARG A 119 19.33 15.01 26.12
N GLN A 120 20.43 14.54 25.52
CA GLN A 120 21.78 14.68 26.08
C GLN A 120 22.18 16.16 26.24
N ARG A 121 21.91 16.99 25.22
CA ARG A 121 22.17 18.44 25.31
C ARG A 121 21.37 19.09 26.44
N LYS A 122 20.09 18.74 26.61
CA LYS A 122 19.28 19.26 27.71
C LYS A 122 19.77 18.79 29.08
N SER A 123 20.11 17.51 29.24
CA SER A 123 20.67 16.99 30.50
C SER A 123 21.91 17.77 30.92
N ASN A 124 22.86 17.96 29.98
CA ASN A 124 24.10 18.69 30.26
C ASN A 124 23.86 20.17 30.65
N VAL A 125 22.79 20.81 30.14
CA VAL A 125 22.43 22.18 30.52
C VAL A 125 21.83 22.23 31.92
N VAL A 126 20.99 21.26 32.28
CA VAL A 126 20.40 21.17 33.63
C VAL A 126 21.48 20.89 34.67
N ASP A 127 22.44 19.99 34.37
CA ASP A 127 23.57 19.71 35.26
C ASP A 127 24.50 20.92 35.43
N ALA A 128 24.60 21.81 34.43
CA ALA A 128 25.36 23.05 34.51
C ALA A 128 24.66 24.16 35.33
N GLU A 129 23.33 24.17 35.40
CA GLU A 129 22.55 25.10 36.24
C GLU A 129 22.46 24.66 37.71
N VAL A 130 22.64 23.36 38.01
CA VAL A 130 22.56 22.79 39.39
C VAL A 130 23.90 22.87 40.15
N VAL A 131 24.72 23.89 39.88
CA VAL A 131 25.84 24.24 40.77
C VAL A 131 25.46 25.45 41.64
N PRO A 132 24.90 25.25 42.85
CA PRO A 132 24.91 26.26 43.89
C PRO A 132 25.76 25.83 45.10
N ASN A 133 26.88 26.56 45.28
CA ASN A 133 27.50 27.10 46.51
C ASN A 133 29.03 27.07 46.46
#